data_AF-A0A353DD58-F1
#
_entry.id   AF-A0A353DD58-F1
#
_cell.length_a   1.000
_cell.length_b   1.000
_cell.length_c   1.000
_cell.angle_alpha   90.00
_cell.angle_beta   90.00
_cell.angle_gamma   90.00
#
_symmetry.space_group_name_H-M   'P 1'
#
loop_
_entity.id
_entity.type
_entity.pdbx_description
1 polymer ?
#
loop_
_entity_poly.entity_id
_entity_poly.type
_entity_poly.pdbx_seq_one_letter_code
_entity_poly.pdbx_strand_id
1 'polypeptide(L)'
;WGWDFHGTNPKEDIRDGLTNKCATMDKPVAALIKDLKERGMFDDTLIILGGEFGRTPFREGRTSKGKVLGRDHFPDCYTMVMAGGGVKGGYTHGASDELGFSVARDKVHVHDLQATWMHLLGFDHEKLTYRFQGRDYRLTDVHGHVIKDLLA
;
A
#
# COMPACT_ATOMS: atom_id res chain seq x y z
N TRP A 1 9.78 -17.54 4.99
CA TRP A 1 9.22 -16.26 4.48
C TRP A 1 7.72 -16.48 4.31
N GLY A 2 6.83 -15.58 4.75
CA GLY A 2 5.43 -15.93 5.01
C GLY A 2 4.51 -14.72 5.19
N TRP A 3 4.20 -14.05 4.08
CA TRP A 3 3.15 -13.03 3.99
C TRP A 3 1.90 -13.58 3.27
N ASP A 4 1.94 -14.85 2.89
CA ASP A 4 0.94 -15.49 2.05
C ASP A 4 -0.10 -16.26 2.88
N PHE A 5 -1.14 -15.56 3.32
CA PHE A 5 -2.13 -16.08 4.26
C PHE A 5 -3.26 -16.85 3.56
N HIS A 6 -2.89 -17.86 2.77
CA HIS A 6 -3.82 -18.78 2.09
C HIS A 6 -4.41 -19.86 3.02
N GLY A 7 -4.01 -19.88 4.30
CA GLY A 7 -4.53 -20.83 5.28
C GLY A 7 -4.06 -22.27 5.05
N THR A 8 -2.86 -22.48 4.49
CA THR A 8 -2.31 -23.83 4.27
C THR A 8 -1.86 -24.49 5.58
N ASN A 9 -1.50 -23.68 6.57
CA ASN A 9 -1.05 -24.11 7.90
C ASN A 9 -1.39 -23.04 8.96
N PRO A 10 -1.35 -23.37 10.27
CA PRO A 10 -1.75 -22.43 11.33
C PRO A 10 -0.97 -21.10 11.38
N LYS A 11 0.28 -21.06 10.88
CA LYS A 11 1.07 -19.82 10.83
C LYS A 11 0.61 -18.87 9.72
N GLU A 12 -0.14 -19.39 8.74
CA GLU A 12 -0.74 -18.66 7.62
C GLU A 12 -2.26 -18.47 7.80
N ASP A 13 -2.76 -18.64 9.02
CA ASP A 13 -4.14 -18.31 9.38
C ASP A 13 -4.33 -16.79 9.43
N ILE A 14 -5.43 -16.27 8.88
CA ILE A 14 -5.73 -14.82 8.89
C ILE A 14 -6.08 -14.26 10.27
N ARG A 15 -6.33 -15.10 11.28
CA ARG A 15 -6.57 -14.68 12.67
C ARG A 15 -5.22 -14.60 13.38
N ASP A 16 -4.76 -15.70 13.97
CA ASP A 16 -3.57 -15.72 14.82
C ASP A 16 -2.28 -15.58 14.00
N GLY A 17 -2.18 -16.26 12.85
CA GLY A 17 -1.00 -16.23 11.99
C GLY A 17 -0.67 -14.81 11.53
N LEU A 18 -1.66 -14.13 10.92
CA LEU A 18 -1.53 -12.76 10.44
C LEU A 18 -1.26 -11.79 11.58
N THR A 19 -2.02 -11.88 12.68
CA THR A 19 -1.84 -11.01 13.85
C THR A 19 -0.44 -11.14 14.42
N ASN A 20 0.04 -12.37 14.62
CA ASN A 20 1.40 -12.62 15.11
C ASN A 20 2.46 -12.10 14.13
N LYS A 21 2.23 -12.24 12.83
CA LYS A 21 3.15 -11.73 11.81
C LYS A 21 3.22 -10.20 11.80
N CYS A 22 2.07 -9.52 11.78
CA CYS A 22 2.00 -8.07 11.83
C CYS A 22 2.61 -7.51 13.13
N ALA A 23 2.42 -8.19 14.27
CA ALA A 23 3.03 -7.80 15.54
C ALA A 23 4.57 -7.76 15.49
N THR A 24 5.21 -8.53 14.60
CA THR A 24 6.67 -8.48 14.43
C THR A 24 7.19 -7.20 13.76
N MET A 25 6.34 -6.49 13.00
CA MET A 25 6.70 -5.23 12.34
C MET A 25 6.17 -3.98 13.05
N ASP A 26 5.11 -4.11 13.85
CA ASP A 26 4.44 -3.00 14.54
C ASP A 26 5.41 -2.12 15.36
N LYS A 27 6.12 -2.73 16.32
CA LYS A 27 7.07 -1.99 17.19
C LYS A 27 8.25 -1.38 16.41
N PRO A 28 8.93 -2.10 15.50
CA PRO A 28 9.99 -1.51 14.68
C PRO A 28 9.53 -0.33 13.83
N VAL A 29 8.35 -0.41 13.20
CA VAL A 29 7.79 0.68 12.39
C VAL A 29 7.48 1.89 13.26
N ALA A 30 6.84 1.68 14.41
CA ALA A 30 6.54 2.75 15.35
C ALA A 30 7.82 3.43 15.86
N ALA A 31 8.87 2.65 16.17
CA ALA A 31 10.17 3.15 16.57
C ALA A 31 10.82 3.99 15.46
N LEU A 32 10.83 3.51 14.21
CA LEU A 32 11.35 4.28 13.07
C LEU A 32 10.67 5.64 12.93
N ILE A 33 9.33 5.68 12.97
CA ILE A 33 8.57 6.93 12.86
C ILE A 33 8.92 7.88 14.02
N LYS A 34 9.01 7.34 15.24
CA LYS A 34 9.34 8.12 16.43
C LYS A 34 10.75 8.71 16.34
N ASP A 35 11.74 7.90 15.97
CA ASP A 35 13.13 8.31 15.84
C ASP A 35 13.30 9.39 14.77
N LEU A 36 12.61 9.26 13.63
CA LEU A 36 12.59 10.28 12.58
C LEU A 36 12.03 11.61 13.09
N LYS A 37 10.96 11.59 13.90
CA LYS A 37 10.39 12.79 14.51
C LYS A 37 11.34 13.43 15.52
N GLU A 38 11.95 12.64 16.40
CA GLU A 38 12.90 13.12 17.41
C GLU A 38 14.15 13.76 16.76
N ARG A 39 14.53 13.29 15.58
CA ARG A 39 15.67 13.82 14.80
C ARG A 39 15.29 14.97 13.87
N GLY A 40 14.03 15.37 13.81
CA GLY A 40 13.55 16.39 12.87
C GLY A 40 13.62 15.97 11.40
N MET A 41 13.69 14.67 11.12
CA MET A 41 13.81 14.10 9.76
C MET A 41 12.49 13.59 9.20
N PHE A 42 11.43 13.57 10.01
CA PHE A 42 10.13 13.03 9.61
C PHE A 42 9.52 13.76 8.42
N ASP A 43 9.64 15.09 8.39
CA ASP A 43 9.06 15.91 7.33
C ASP A 43 9.82 15.77 6.00
N ASP A 44 11.09 15.37 6.04
CA ASP A 44 11.94 15.13 4.86
C ASP A 44 11.98 13.65 4.43
N THR A 45 11.30 12.75 5.16
CA THR A 45 11.32 11.31 4.91
C THR A 45 9.93 10.79 4.57
N LEU A 46 9.71 10.43 3.30
CA LEU A 46 8.50 9.73 2.88
C LEU A 46 8.57 8.24 3.28
N ILE A 47 7.64 7.81 4.12
CA ILE A 47 7.48 6.42 4.54
C ILE A 47 6.25 5.84 3.84
N ILE A 48 6.41 4.69 3.19
CA ILE A 48 5.33 3.95 2.53
C ILE A 48 5.28 2.54 3.13
N LEU A 49 4.11 2.15 3.63
CA LEU A 49 3.84 0.79 4.10
C LEU A 49 2.72 0.18 3.26
N GLY A 50 3.01 -0.90 2.57
CA GLY A 50 2.04 -1.61 1.76
C GLY A 50 2.67 -2.78 1.01
N GLY A 51 1.90 -3.31 0.05
CA GLY A 51 2.34 -4.39 -0.83
C GLY A 51 1.72 -4.23 -2.22
N GLU A 52 1.89 -5.25 -3.04
CA GLU A 52 1.43 -5.25 -4.44
C GLU A 52 -0.09 -5.46 -4.57
N PHE A 53 -0.72 -6.04 -3.55
CA PHE A 53 -2.15 -6.36 -3.52
C PHE A 53 -2.63 -6.63 -2.09
N GLY A 54 -3.95 -6.67 -1.91
CA GLY A 54 -4.61 -7.07 -0.68
C GLY A 54 -5.05 -8.53 -0.67
N ARG A 55 -6.06 -8.84 0.13
CA ARG A 55 -6.61 -10.18 0.29
C ARG A 55 -8.11 -10.17 0.08
N THR A 56 -8.64 -11.22 -0.56
CA THR A 56 -10.06 -11.32 -0.86
C THR A 56 -10.89 -11.15 0.41
N PRO A 57 -12.07 -10.52 0.36
CA PRO A 57 -12.96 -10.49 1.51
C PRO A 57 -13.54 -11.88 1.82
N PHE A 58 -13.42 -12.81 0.87
CA PHE A 58 -13.89 -14.19 0.98
C PHE A 58 -12.79 -15.16 1.36
N ARG A 59 -13.22 -16.31 1.86
CA ARG A 59 -12.34 -17.43 2.17
C ARG A 59 -11.77 -18.05 0.90
N GLU A 60 -10.49 -18.37 0.97
CA GLU A 60 -9.76 -19.19 0.01
C GLU A 60 -10.51 -20.50 -0.32
N GLY A 61 -10.81 -20.74 -1.60
CA GLY A 61 -11.53 -21.93 -2.04
C GLY A 61 -10.75 -23.23 -1.79
N ARG A 62 -9.42 -23.21 -2.02
CA ARG A 62 -8.53 -24.37 -1.89
C ARG A 62 -8.45 -24.92 -0.46
N THR A 63 -8.55 -24.05 0.54
CA THR A 63 -8.48 -24.40 1.98
C THR A 63 -9.84 -24.31 2.68
N SER A 64 -10.93 -24.15 1.92
CA SER A 64 -12.29 -23.93 2.41
C SER A 64 -12.84 -25.02 3.34
N LYS A 65 -12.35 -26.27 3.22
CA LYS A 65 -12.75 -27.41 4.07
C LYS A 65 -11.97 -27.50 5.39
N GLY A 66 -10.88 -26.74 5.55
CA GLY A 66 -10.02 -26.78 6.73
C GLY A 66 -10.57 -26.01 7.94
N LYS A 67 -9.84 -26.05 9.06
CA LYS A 67 -10.07 -25.16 10.22
C LYS A 67 -9.18 -23.91 10.21
N VAL A 68 -8.15 -23.93 9.38
CA VAL A 68 -7.26 -22.81 9.12
C VAL A 68 -7.92 -21.91 8.08
N LEU A 69 -8.07 -20.63 8.39
CA LEU A 69 -8.73 -19.66 7.55
C LEU A 69 -7.71 -18.90 6.72
N GLY A 70 -7.92 -18.86 5.40
CA GLY A 70 -7.09 -18.14 4.44
C GLY A 70 -7.89 -17.29 3.48
N ARG A 71 -7.20 -16.38 2.78
CA ARG A 71 -7.75 -15.50 1.74
C ARG A 71 -6.81 -15.46 0.53
N ASP A 72 -7.39 -15.34 -0.65
CA ASP A 72 -6.64 -15.30 -1.91
C ASP A 72 -6.08 -13.90 -2.18
N HIS A 73 -5.22 -13.77 -3.19
CA HIS A 73 -4.69 -12.49 -3.66
C HIS A 73 -5.79 -11.60 -4.22
N PHE A 74 -5.74 -10.30 -3.90
CA PHE A 74 -6.76 -9.36 -4.34
C PHE A 74 -6.19 -7.97 -4.70
N PRO A 75 -5.83 -7.75 -5.99
CA PRO A 75 -5.28 -6.48 -6.43
C PRO A 75 -6.33 -5.39 -6.63
N ASP A 76 -7.63 -5.74 -6.65
CA ASP A 76 -8.68 -4.81 -7.06
C ASP A 76 -9.09 -3.80 -5.98
N CYS A 77 -8.90 -4.15 -4.70
CA CYS A 77 -9.23 -3.27 -3.57
C CYS A 77 -8.35 -3.59 -2.35
N TYR A 78 -7.44 -2.66 -2.01
CA TYR A 78 -6.53 -2.79 -0.87
C TYR A 78 -6.06 -1.41 -0.39
N THR A 79 -5.36 -1.39 0.75
CA THR A 79 -4.92 -0.16 1.41
C THR A 79 -3.40 -0.07 1.43
N MET A 80 -2.88 1.15 1.30
CA MET A 80 -1.50 1.52 1.62
C MET A 80 -1.50 2.61 2.70
N VAL A 81 -0.45 2.66 3.50
CA VAL A 81 -0.24 3.68 4.53
C VAL A 81 0.96 4.52 4.15
N MET A 82 0.84 5.84 4.29
CA MET A 82 1.93 6.79 4.09
C MET A 82 2.10 7.67 5.32
N ALA A 83 3.34 8.09 5.58
CA ALA A 83 3.68 9.02 6.65
C ALA A 83 4.93 9.84 6.30
N GLY A 84 5.03 11.06 6.85
CA GLY A 84 6.19 11.94 6.64
C GLY A 84 6.30 12.47 5.21
N GLY A 85 7.39 13.17 4.90
CA GLY A 85 7.69 13.59 3.53
C GLY A 85 6.66 14.53 2.90
N GLY A 86 5.90 15.28 3.69
CA GLY A 86 4.86 16.21 3.22
C GLY A 86 3.47 15.60 2.94
N VAL A 87 3.21 14.36 3.36
CA VAL A 87 1.84 13.78 3.27
C VAL A 87 0.92 14.30 4.36
N LYS A 88 -0.37 14.42 4.04
CA LYS A 88 -1.42 14.86 4.96
C LYS A 88 -1.64 13.86 6.09
N GLY A 89 -1.30 14.25 7.32
CA GLY A 89 -1.49 13.43 8.53
C GLY A 89 -2.95 13.31 8.96
N GLY A 90 -3.29 12.19 9.61
CA GLY A 90 -4.64 11.96 10.17
C GLY A 90 -5.76 11.87 9.12
N TYR A 91 -5.40 11.56 7.87
CA TYR A 91 -6.30 11.57 6.74
C TYR A 91 -6.48 10.15 6.17
N THR A 92 -7.70 9.84 5.74
CA THR A 92 -8.03 8.60 5.02
C THR A 92 -8.63 9.01 3.67
N HIS A 93 -8.03 8.51 2.59
CA HIS A 93 -8.47 8.77 1.23
C HIS A 93 -9.18 7.54 0.67
N GLY A 94 -10.35 7.75 0.07
CA GLY A 94 -11.18 6.69 -0.48
C GLY A 94 -11.87 5.81 0.55
N ALA A 95 -12.57 4.80 0.04
CA ALA A 95 -13.25 3.77 0.83
C ALA A 95 -13.56 2.56 -0.06
N SER A 96 -13.55 1.36 0.50
CA SER A 96 -14.12 0.18 -0.15
C SER A 96 -15.65 0.19 -0.04
N ASP A 97 -16.31 -0.66 -0.82
CA ASP A 97 -17.70 -1.04 -0.58
C ASP A 97 -17.87 -1.79 0.76
N GLU A 98 -19.12 -2.05 1.13
CA GLU A 98 -19.48 -2.71 2.40
C GLU A 98 -18.91 -4.13 2.55
N LEU A 99 -18.55 -4.78 1.43
CA LEU A 99 -17.98 -6.13 1.43
C LEU A 99 -16.45 -6.11 1.37
N GLY A 100 -15.83 -4.96 1.14
CA GLY A 100 -14.40 -4.86 0.86
C GLY A 100 -14.01 -5.43 -0.51
N PHE A 101 -14.94 -5.49 -1.47
CA PHE A 101 -14.75 -6.13 -2.76
C PHE A 101 -14.30 -5.16 -3.85
N SER A 102 -14.77 -3.91 -3.82
CA SER A 102 -14.41 -2.88 -4.79
C SER A 102 -14.21 -1.54 -4.10
N VAL A 103 -13.54 -0.61 -4.80
CA VAL A 103 -13.37 0.76 -4.31
C VAL A 103 -14.65 1.54 -4.58
N ALA A 104 -15.33 1.96 -3.51
CA ALA A 104 -16.59 2.70 -3.58
C ALA A 104 -16.41 4.22 -3.67
N ARG A 105 -15.29 4.75 -3.16
CA ARG A 105 -15.01 6.19 -3.14
C ARG A 105 -13.53 6.47 -3.37
N ASP A 106 -13.24 7.59 -4.06
CA ASP A 106 -11.91 8.16 -4.31
C ASP A 106 -10.87 7.11 -4.71
N LYS A 107 -11.15 6.39 -5.80
CA LYS A 107 -10.26 5.36 -6.32
C LYS A 107 -8.93 5.97 -6.75
N VAL A 108 -7.85 5.36 -6.25
CA VAL A 108 -6.48 5.72 -6.63
C VAL A 108 -5.93 4.67 -7.58
N HIS A 109 -5.44 5.12 -8.74
CA HIS A 109 -4.68 4.26 -9.64
C HIS A 109 -3.20 4.24 -9.25
N VAL A 110 -2.49 3.13 -9.51
CA VAL A 110 -1.06 3.01 -9.18
C VAL A 110 -0.21 4.11 -9.84
N HIS A 111 -0.56 4.53 -11.06
CA HIS A 111 0.10 5.63 -11.74
C HIS A 111 -0.06 6.97 -11.00
N ASP A 112 -1.24 7.25 -10.44
CA ASP A 112 -1.50 8.49 -9.69
C ASP A 112 -0.75 8.48 -8.35
N LEU A 113 -0.70 7.32 -7.70
CA LEU A 113 0.06 7.13 -6.47
C LEU A 113 1.57 7.33 -6.70
N GLN A 114 2.12 6.72 -7.74
CA GLN A 114 3.54 6.90 -8.11
C GLN A 114 3.85 8.33 -8.55
N ALA A 115 2.95 8.99 -9.30
CA ALA A 115 3.07 10.42 -9.63
C ALA A 115 3.13 11.27 -8.36
N THR A 116 2.29 10.96 -7.37
CA THR A 116 2.25 11.66 -6.08
C THR A 116 3.53 11.43 -5.27
N TRP A 117 4.07 10.21 -5.23
CA TRP A 117 5.35 9.93 -4.57
C TRP A 117 6.51 10.67 -5.22
N MET A 118 6.58 10.68 -6.55
CA MET A 118 7.60 11.45 -7.26
C MET A 118 7.49 12.95 -6.97
N HIS A 119 6.26 13.48 -6.92
CA HIS A 119 6.03 14.86 -6.54
C HIS A 119 6.54 15.18 -5.13
N LEU A 120 6.23 14.33 -4.13
CA LEU A 120 6.70 14.47 -2.74
C LEU A 120 8.24 14.40 -2.64
N LEU A 121 8.88 13.64 -3.54
CA LEU A 121 10.33 13.55 -3.65
C LEU A 121 10.96 14.72 -4.45
N GLY A 122 10.17 15.69 -4.90
CA GLY A 122 10.63 16.86 -5.65
C GLY A 122 10.83 16.63 -7.15
N PHE A 123 10.34 15.52 -7.69
CA PHE A 123 10.41 15.21 -9.12
C PHE A 123 9.14 15.59 -9.87
N ASP A 124 9.33 16.04 -11.10
CA ASP A 124 8.28 16.13 -12.10
C ASP A 124 8.21 14.80 -12.85
N HIS A 125 7.18 13.99 -12.57
CA HIS A 125 7.07 12.64 -13.12
C HIS A 125 7.00 12.58 -14.65
N GLU A 126 6.62 13.68 -15.30
CA GLU A 126 6.53 13.77 -16.75
C GLU A 126 7.90 13.99 -17.41
N LYS A 127 8.87 14.50 -16.65
CA LYS A 127 10.23 14.77 -17.12
C LYS A 127 11.19 13.60 -16.94
N LEU A 128 10.85 12.62 -16.11
CA LEU A 128 11.59 11.36 -15.97
C LEU A 128 11.26 10.40 -17.13
N THR A 129 11.52 10.88 -18.34
CA THR A 129 11.13 10.23 -19.60
C THR A 129 12.35 9.76 -20.37
N TYR A 130 12.29 8.53 -20.87
CA TYR A 130 13.33 7.90 -21.68
C TYR A 130 12.74 7.39 -23.00
N ARG A 131 13.31 7.83 -24.13
CA ARG A 131 12.88 7.40 -25.46
C ARG A 131 13.49 6.03 -25.78
N PHE A 132 12.65 5.02 -25.97
CA PHE A 132 13.06 3.67 -26.35
C PHE A 132 12.12 3.10 -27.41
N GLN A 133 12.65 2.42 -28.43
CA GLN A 133 11.86 1.80 -29.52
C GLN A 133 10.73 2.70 -30.11
N GLY A 134 11.00 4.00 -30.25
CA GLY A 134 10.05 4.96 -30.84
C GLY A 134 9.01 5.53 -29.88
N ARG A 135 8.96 5.09 -28.61
CA ARG A 135 8.03 5.56 -27.58
C ARG A 135 8.77 6.23 -26.41
N ASP A 136 8.15 7.25 -25.85
CA ASP A 136 8.57 7.86 -24.58
C ASP A 136 8.06 7.00 -23.41
N TYR A 137 8.99 6.47 -22.61
CA TYR A 137 8.71 5.69 -21.41
C TYR A 137 8.94 6.55 -20.17
N ARG A 138 7.99 6.55 -19.25
CA ARG A 138 8.13 7.11 -17.89
C ARG A 138 7.53 6.14 -16.88
N LEU A 139 7.87 6.29 -15.59
CA LEU A 139 7.42 5.36 -14.53
C LEU A 139 5.89 5.24 -14.44
N THR A 140 5.18 6.31 -14.79
CA THR A 140 3.72 6.43 -14.78
C THR A 140 3.08 6.19 -16.15
N ASP A 141 3.88 5.69 -17.11
CA ASP A 141 3.53 5.53 -18.52
C ASP A 141 2.84 6.77 -19.11
N VAL A 142 1.77 6.68 -19.90
CA VAL A 142 1.05 7.85 -20.44
C VAL A 142 0.00 8.41 -19.45
N HIS A 143 0.07 8.01 -18.18
CA HIS A 143 -0.91 8.31 -17.14
C HIS A 143 -0.26 9.06 -15.97
N GLY A 144 -0.98 9.16 -14.84
CA GLY A 144 -0.51 9.69 -13.58
C GLY A 144 -0.95 11.14 -13.38
N HIS A 145 -1.70 11.36 -12.31
CA HIS A 145 -2.02 12.68 -11.79
C HIS A 145 -1.66 12.74 -10.31
N VAL A 146 -1.03 13.84 -9.89
CA VAL A 146 -0.72 14.08 -8.48
C VAL A 146 -2.03 14.22 -7.70
N ILE A 147 -2.21 13.37 -6.68
CA ILE A 147 -3.39 13.33 -5.83
C ILE A 147 -3.21 14.40 -4.75
N LYS A 148 -3.66 15.62 -5.06
CA LYS A 148 -3.44 16.80 -4.20
C LYS A 148 -4.05 16.64 -2.80
N ASP A 149 -5.12 15.86 -2.66
CA ASP A 149 -5.77 15.62 -1.37
C ASP A 149 -4.89 14.88 -0.37
N LEU A 150 -3.83 14.18 -0.85
CA LEU A 150 -2.86 13.47 -0.02
C LEU A 150 -1.72 14.37 0.49
N LEU A 151 -1.60 15.60 0.01
CA LEU A 151 -0.54 16.54 0.37
C LEU A 151 -0.95 17.39 1.58
N ALA A 152 0.03 17.76 2.42
CA ALA A 152 -0.16 18.57 3.63
C ALA A 152 -0.43 20.06 3.35
#